data_AF-A0A369YEC0-F1
#
_entry.id   AF-A0A369YEC0-F1
#
_cell.length_a   1.000
_cell.length_b   1.000
_cell.length_c   1.000
_cell.angle_alpha   90.00
_cell.angle_beta   90.00
_cell.angle_gamma   90.00
#
_symmetry.space_group_name_H-M   'P 1'
#
loop_
_entity.id
_entity.type
_entity.pdbx_description
1 polymer ?
#
loop_
_entity_poly.entity_id
_entity_poly.type
_entity_poly.pdbx_seq_one_letter_code
_entity_poly.pdbx_strand_id
1 'polypeptide(L)'
;MAERSLLFEYQKQKVEQIKQEFTIDKLGEYWAIATDVNKRLLLKLADFDLTPKHWGGYSKQEQRALQSCALWVESCGGCQSEFRKKLSALEKRVNGRD
;
A
#
# COMPACT_ATOMS: atom_id res chain seq x y z
N MET A 1 7.97 20.70 27.60
CA MET A 1 6.94 20.46 26.57
C MET A 1 7.49 20.24 25.15
N ALA A 2 8.81 20.07 24.95
CA ALA A 2 9.43 20.01 23.61
C ALA A 2 9.45 18.62 22.94
N GLU A 3 9.47 17.52 23.70
CA GLU A 3 9.60 16.16 23.14
C GLU A 3 8.39 15.67 22.35
N ARG A 4 7.17 16.10 22.71
CA ARG A 4 5.95 15.72 21.97
C ARG A 4 5.94 16.28 20.54
N SER A 5 6.59 17.41 20.30
CA SER A 5 6.64 18.07 18.99
C SER A 5 7.51 17.30 18.00
N LEU A 6 8.66 16.79 18.46
CA LEU A 6 9.60 16.06 17.59
C LEU A 6 9.05 14.68 17.19
N LEU A 7 8.38 14.00 18.12
CA LEU A 7 7.80 12.69 17.88
C LEU A 7 6.63 12.77 16.89
N PHE A 8 5.82 13.83 16.97
CA PHE A 8 4.73 14.09 16.04
C PHE A 8 5.22 14.46 14.63
N GLU A 9 6.22 15.34 14.53
CA GLU A 9 6.83 15.70 13.24
C GLU A 9 7.55 14.50 12.59
N TYR A 10 8.24 13.67 13.38
CA TYR A 10 8.86 12.44 12.89
C TYR A 10 7.81 11.45 12.34
N GLN A 11 6.71 11.23 13.08
CA GLN A 11 5.61 10.38 12.61
C GLN A 11 4.97 10.94 11.34
N LYS A 12 4.76 12.26 11.27
CA LYS A 12 4.22 12.94 10.10
C LYS A 12 5.12 12.79 8.87
N GLN A 13 6.42 13.02 9.01
CA GLN A 13 7.40 12.81 7.93
C GLN A 13 7.43 11.36 7.47
N LYS A 14 7.35 10.40 8.40
CA LYS A 14 7.31 8.97 8.08
C LYS A 14 6.06 8.61 7.29
N VAL A 15 4.89 9.14 7.67
CA VAL A 15 3.63 8.96 6.93
C VAL A 15 3.70 9.59 5.54
N GLU A 16 4.27 10.79 5.41
CA GLU A 16 4.41 11.45 4.10
C GLU A 16 5.38 10.71 3.17
N GLN A 17 6.48 10.15 3.69
CA GLN A 17 7.37 9.27 2.91
C GLN A 17 6.66 7.99 2.44
N ILE A 18 5.91 7.33 3.33
CA ILE A 18 5.15 6.12 2.97
C ILE A 18 4.10 6.45 1.91
N LYS A 19 3.40 7.59 1.99
CA LYS A 19 2.45 8.05 0.96
C LYS A 19 3.10 8.26 -0.41
N GLN A 20 4.34 8.74 -0.46
CA GLN A 20 5.07 8.90 -1.71
C GLN A 20 5.53 7.55 -2.30
N GLU A 21 5.84 6.57 -1.44
CA GLU A 21 6.24 5.21 -1.86
C GLU A 21 5.05 4.33 -2.27
N PHE A 22 3.84 4.60 -1.76
CA PHE A 22 2.61 3.81 -1.98
C PHE A 22 1.56 4.57 -2.81
N THR A 23 1.88 4.83 -4.07
CA THR A 23 0.93 5.44 -5.01
C THR A 23 -0.18 4.47 -5.40
N ILE A 24 -1.30 4.99 -5.91
CA ILE A 24 -2.41 4.20 -6.47
C ILE A 24 -1.91 3.28 -7.59
N ASP A 25 -1.01 3.77 -8.43
CA ASP A 25 -0.45 3.00 -9.55
C ASP A 25 0.38 1.82 -9.04
N LYS A 26 1.24 2.05 -8.04
CA LYS A 26 2.02 0.99 -7.38
C LYS A 26 1.14 -0.05 -6.71
N LEU A 27 0.01 0.36 -6.11
CA LEU A 27 -0.96 -0.59 -5.57
C LEU A 27 -1.61 -1.40 -6.70
N GLY A 28 -1.89 -0.79 -7.85
CA GLY A 28 -2.39 -1.50 -9.04
C GLY A 28 -1.43 -2.56 -9.57
N GLU A 29 -0.13 -2.25 -9.62
CA GLU A 29 0.91 -3.20 -9.99
C GLU A 29 1.01 -4.36 -8.98
N TYR A 30 1.00 -4.06 -7.67
CA TYR A 30 0.91 -5.07 -6.62
C TYR A 30 -0.34 -5.93 -6.79
N TRP A 31 -1.49 -5.31 -7.07
CA TRP A 31 -2.77 -6.00 -7.25
C TRP A 31 -2.71 -7.04 -8.37
N ALA A 32 -1.99 -6.74 -9.46
CA ALA A 32 -1.83 -7.67 -10.57
C ALA A 32 -1.11 -8.96 -10.17
N ILE A 33 -0.16 -8.90 -9.23
CA ILE A 33 0.63 -10.06 -8.79
C ILE A 33 0.22 -10.63 -7.42
N ALA A 34 -0.68 -9.95 -6.71
CA ALA A 34 -1.12 -10.36 -5.39
C ALA A 34 -1.98 -11.63 -5.44
N THR A 35 -1.83 -12.47 -4.41
CA THR A 35 -2.71 -13.63 -4.22
C THR A 35 -4.12 -13.17 -3.86
N ASP A 36 -5.12 -14.00 -4.17
CA ASP A 36 -6.50 -13.71 -3.83
C ASP A 36 -6.72 -13.55 -2.32
N VAL A 37 -5.91 -14.22 -1.50
CA VAL A 37 -5.92 -14.06 -0.04
C VAL A 37 -5.58 -12.62 0.35
N ASN A 38 -4.51 -12.05 -0.22
CA ASN A 38 -4.09 -10.68 0.07
C ASN A 38 -5.10 -9.66 -0.46
N LYS A 39 -5.67 -9.90 -1.64
CA LYS A 39 -6.72 -9.05 -2.21
C LYS A 39 -7.96 -9.04 -1.33
N ARG A 40 -8.42 -10.22 -0.88
CA ARG A 40 -9.57 -10.37 0.02
C ARG A 40 -9.34 -9.69 1.37
N LEU A 41 -8.12 -9.73 1.90
CA LEU A 41 -7.79 -9.00 3.13
C LEU A 41 -7.99 -7.49 2.95
N LEU A 42 -7.47 -6.92 1.86
CA LEU A 42 -7.64 -5.49 1.56
C LEU A 42 -9.11 -5.12 1.30
N LEU A 43 -9.85 -5.95 0.56
CA LEU A 43 -11.29 -5.76 0.32
C LEU A 43 -12.07 -5.78 1.64
N LYS A 44 -11.77 -6.72 2.53
CA LYS A 44 -12.39 -6.80 3.85
C LYS A 44 -12.13 -5.57 4.70
N LEU A 45 -10.90 -5.04 4.66
CA LEU A 45 -10.54 -3.81 5.38
C LEU A 45 -11.20 -2.57 4.81
N ALA A 46 -11.48 -2.56 3.51
CA ALA A 46 -12.20 -1.49 2.82
C ALA A 46 -13.73 -1.64 2.88
N ASP A 47 -14.24 -2.67 3.55
CA ASP A 47 -15.67 -3.02 3.62
C ASP A 47 -16.31 -3.22 2.23
N PHE A 48 -15.58 -3.88 1.33
CA PHE A 48 -16.02 -4.19 -0.04
C PHE A 48 -16.40 -5.67 -0.20
N ASP A 49 -17.09 -5.97 -1.29
CA ASP A 49 -17.30 -7.35 -1.74
C ASP A 49 -15.97 -8.10 -1.85
N LEU A 50 -15.94 -9.33 -1.36
CA LEU A 50 -14.71 -10.10 -1.24
C LEU A 50 -14.30 -10.78 -2.56
N THR A 51 -15.03 -10.58 -3.65
CA THR A 51 -14.68 -11.11 -4.96
C THR A 51 -13.65 -10.20 -5.63
N PRO A 52 -12.37 -10.63 -5.75
CA PRO A 52 -11.36 -9.76 -6.32
C PRO A 52 -11.62 -9.54 -7.81
N LYS A 53 -11.71 -8.28 -8.19
CA LYS A 53 -11.79 -7.85 -9.59
C LYS A 53 -10.42 -7.45 -10.11
N HIS A 54 -10.30 -7.34 -11.43
CA HIS A 54 -9.17 -6.66 -12.07
C HIS A 54 -9.07 -5.22 -11.55
N TRP A 55 -7.85 -4.67 -11.40
CA TRP A 55 -7.65 -3.35 -10.78
C TRP A 55 -8.41 -2.22 -11.49
N GLY A 56 -8.43 -2.26 -12.83
CA GLY A 56 -9.21 -1.31 -13.65
C GLY A 56 -10.74 -1.47 -13.55
N GLY A 57 -11.22 -2.51 -12.87
CA GLY A 57 -12.65 -2.72 -12.60
C GLY A 57 -13.15 -2.00 -11.34
N TYR A 58 -12.26 -1.40 -10.55
CA TYR A 58 -12.61 -0.54 -9.42
C TYR A 58 -12.70 0.92 -9.88
N SER A 59 -13.68 1.65 -9.36
CA SER A 59 -13.78 3.09 -9.50
C SER A 59 -12.61 3.81 -8.83
N LYS A 60 -12.35 5.07 -9.21
CA LYS A 60 -11.29 5.88 -8.60
C LYS A 60 -11.46 6.04 -7.08
N GLN A 61 -12.70 6.03 -6.59
CA GLN A 61 -12.99 6.11 -5.15
C GLN A 61 -12.65 4.80 -4.44
N GLU A 62 -13.03 3.65 -5.01
CA GLU A 62 -12.67 2.33 -4.48
C GLU A 62 -11.15 2.12 -4.47
N GLN A 63 -10.46 2.52 -5.54
CA GLN A 63 -9.00 2.46 -5.61
C GLN A 63 -8.32 3.28 -4.51
N ARG A 64 -8.83 4.48 -4.20
CA ARG A 64 -8.34 5.33 -3.10
C ARG A 64 -8.61 4.72 -1.72
N ALA A 65 -9.77 4.09 -1.54
CA ALA A 65 -10.09 3.39 -0.30
C ALA A 65 -9.13 2.21 -0.06
N LEU A 66 -8.93 1.38 -1.09
CA LEU A 66 -7.97 0.26 -1.05
C LEU A 66 -6.53 0.73 -0.83
N GLN A 67 -6.13 1.85 -1.45
CA GLN A 67 -4.84 2.49 -1.20
C GLN A 67 -4.69 2.89 0.27
N SER A 68 -5.73 3.50 0.86
CA SER A 68 -5.71 3.93 2.25
C SER A 68 -5.63 2.74 3.21
N CYS A 69 -6.37 1.65 2.93
CA CYS A 69 -6.28 0.40 3.69
C CYS A 69 -4.89 -0.24 3.58
N ALA A 70 -4.30 -0.28 2.38
CA ALA A 70 -2.97 -0.83 2.17
C ALA A 70 -1.89 -0.03 2.92
N LEU A 71 -1.98 1.30 2.87
CA LEU A 71 -1.14 2.21 3.65
C LEU A 71 -1.29 1.97 5.15
N TRP A 72 -2.52 1.78 5.63
CA TRP A 72 -2.79 1.52 7.05
C TRP A 72 -2.21 0.17 7.49
N VAL A 73 -2.34 -0.89 6.68
CA VAL A 73 -1.72 -2.20 6.95
C VAL A 73 -0.21 -2.10 7.01
N GLU A 74 0.41 -1.36 6.09
CA GLU A 74 1.85 -1.13 6.08
C GLU A 74 2.32 -0.37 7.33
N SER A 75 1.56 0.68 7.72
CA SER A 75 1.88 1.55 8.84
C SER A 75 1.66 0.89 10.20
N CYS A 76 0.57 0.12 10.37
CA CYS A 76 0.23 -0.54 11.64
C CYS A 76 0.93 -1.89 11.83
N GLY A 77 1.28 -2.59 10.75
CA GLY A 77 1.76 -3.97 10.84
C GLY A 77 3.24 -4.14 11.20
N GLY A 78 4.07 -3.09 11.18
CA GLY A 78 5.54 -3.27 11.18
C GLY A 78 6.05 -4.09 9.97
N CYS A 79 5.16 -4.45 9.04
CA CYS A 79 5.39 -5.18 7.80
C CYS A 79 6.05 -4.33 6.71
N GLN A 80 6.62 -3.19 7.10
CA GLN A 80 7.55 -2.38 6.30
C GLN A 80 8.61 -3.23 5.59
N SER A 81 8.98 -4.41 6.12
CA SER A 81 9.99 -5.24 5.47
C SER A 81 9.46 -6.08 4.29
N GLU A 82 8.27 -6.68 4.38
CA GLU A 82 7.82 -7.66 3.38
C GLU A 82 7.24 -7.00 2.13
N PHE A 83 6.38 -5.99 2.32
CA PHE A 83 5.78 -5.28 1.21
C PHE A 83 6.84 -4.47 0.45
N ARG A 84 7.76 -3.83 1.18
CA ARG A 84 8.90 -3.10 0.61
C ARG A 84 9.89 -4.03 -0.07
N LYS A 85 10.18 -5.22 0.47
CA LYS A 85 10.96 -6.27 -0.24
C LYS A 85 10.29 -6.67 -1.55
N LYS A 86 8.97 -6.86 -1.57
CA LYS A 86 8.23 -7.22 -2.78
C LYS A 86 8.16 -6.07 -3.79
N LEU A 87 7.97 -4.83 -3.33
CA LEU A 87 8.02 -3.62 -4.16
C LEU A 87 9.41 -3.40 -4.75
N SER A 88 10.48 -3.47 -3.95
CA SER A 88 11.85 -3.35 -4.44
C SER A 88 12.24 -4.49 -5.38
N ALA A 89 11.72 -5.71 -5.17
CA ALA A 89 11.91 -6.81 -6.11
C ALA A 89 11.15 -6.57 -7.43
N LEU A 90 9.98 -5.94 -7.38
CA LEU A 90 9.22 -5.53 -8.56
C LEU A 90 9.96 -4.42 -9.32
N GLU A 91 10.39 -3.36 -8.64
CA GLU A 91 11.17 -2.25 -9.21
C GLU A 91 12.46 -2.76 -9.87
N LYS A 92 13.17 -3.72 -9.26
CA LYS A 92 14.33 -4.38 -9.87
C LYS A 92 13.98 -5.21 -11.11
N ARG A 93 12.82 -5.86 -11.16
CA ARG A 93 12.38 -6.61 -12.36
C ARG A 93 11.97 -5.69 -13.50
N VAL A 94 11.42 -4.52 -13.19
CA VAL A 94 11.01 -3.51 -14.18
C VAL A 94 12.24 -2.78 -14.73
N ASN A 95 13.17 -2.38 -13.86
CA ASN A 95 14.38 -1.63 -14.25
C ASN A 95 15.57 -2.52 -14.62
N GLY A 96 15.50 -3.83 -14.39
CA GLY A 96 16.52 -4.82 -14.75
C GLY A 96 16.28 -5.49 -16.11
N ARG A 97 15.35 -4.97 -16.91
CA ARG A 97 15.33 -5.23 -18.35
C ARG A 97 16.38 -4.33 -19.00
N ASP A 98 17.60 -4.84 -19.10
CA ASP A 98 18.44 -4.58 -20.27
C ASP A 98 17.74 -5.15 -21.52
#